data_AF-A0A9X3H5K6-F1
#
_entry.id   AF-A0A9X3H5K6-F1
#
_cell.length_a   1.000
_cell.length_b   1.000
_cell.length_c   1.000
_cell.angle_alpha   90.00
_cell.angle_beta   90.00
_cell.angle_gamma   90.00
#
_symmetry.space_group_name_H-M   'P 1'
#
loop_
_entity.id
_entity.type
_entity.pdbx_description
1 polymer ?
#
loop_
_entity_poly.entity_id
_entity_poly.type
_entity_poly.pdbx_seq_one_letter_code
_entity_poly.pdbx_strand_id
1 'polypeptide(L)'
;MSRHRVVQIALICGALLLFIGLVFAPRLPKDKRDAETNPIDLEINEAVEMVQNGENPMQGIMKLRAILEEDSTQVDVHWHLAQFSVTSRQISNAELRFEKVIQYDTEVKYPTAYFWLAQTKMQLDKNSEAIPLLETYLNYEQDTVVIRGVERMLDQLNEENNF
;
A
#
# COMPACT_ATOMS: atom_id res chain seq x y z
N MET A 1 4.13 50.82 -34.88
CA MET A 1 3.45 49.59 -34.43
C MET A 1 3.77 49.42 -32.95
N SER A 2 2.77 49.46 -32.05
CA SER A 2 3.04 49.59 -30.60
C SER A 2 3.67 48.32 -30.01
N ARG A 3 4.65 48.49 -29.13
CA ARG A 3 5.41 47.42 -28.46
C ARG A 3 4.49 46.33 -27.86
N HIS A 4 3.31 46.73 -27.39
CA HIS A 4 2.29 45.83 -26.86
C HIS A 4 1.72 44.84 -27.89
N ARG A 5 1.51 45.28 -29.14
CA ARG A 5 0.98 44.40 -30.19
C ARG A 5 2.00 43.34 -30.60
N VAL A 6 3.29 43.67 -30.56
CA VAL A 6 4.38 42.73 -30.87
C VAL A 6 4.47 41.62 -29.80
N VAL A 7 4.33 41.97 -28.52
CA VAL A 7 4.33 41.00 -27.41
C VAL A 7 3.11 40.07 -27.46
N GLN A 8 1.92 40.61 -27.76
CA GLN A 8 0.70 39.79 -27.91
C GLN A 8 0.81 38.79 -29.05
N ILE A 9 1.33 39.21 -30.21
CA ILE A 9 1.54 38.32 -31.35
C ILE A 9 2.55 37.22 -31.00
N ALA A 10 3.65 37.56 -30.32
CA ALA A 10 4.65 36.57 -29.90
C ALA A 10 4.08 35.52 -28.93
N LEU A 11 3.23 35.93 -27.98
CA LEU A 11 2.56 35.01 -27.05
C LEU A 11 1.57 34.08 -27.76
N ILE A 12 0.78 34.62 -28.70
CA ILE A 12 -0.18 33.82 -29.48
C ILE A 12 0.56 32.81 -30.37
N CYS A 13 1.62 33.23 -31.05
CA CYS A 13 2.44 32.32 -31.86
C CYS A 13 3.12 31.25 -31.00
N GLY A 14 3.63 31.60 -29.82
CA GLY A 14 4.20 30.65 -28.87
C GLY A 14 3.19 29.62 -28.37
N ALA A 15 1.99 30.06 -27.99
CA ALA A 15 0.91 29.17 -27.57
C ALA A 15 0.44 28.24 -28.71
N LEU A 16 0.37 28.76 -29.94
CA LEU A 16 0.00 27.96 -31.11
C LEU A 16 1.07 26.89 -31.42
N LEU A 17 2.36 27.23 -31.32
CA LEU A 17 3.46 26.29 -31.49
C LEU A 17 3.48 25.21 -30.40
N LEU A 18 3.19 25.58 -29.15
CA LEU A 18 3.03 24.63 -28.05
C LEU A 18 1.86 23.67 -28.28
N PHE A 19 0.73 24.20 -28.74
CA PHE A 19 -0.47 23.41 -29.06
C PHE A 19 -0.21 22.43 -30.21
N ILE A 20 0.41 22.90 -31.30
CA ILE A 20 0.81 22.04 -32.42
C ILE A 20 1.84 21.00 -31.97
N GLY A 21 2.81 21.41 -31.15
CA GLY A 21 3.81 20.53 -30.56
C GLY A 21 3.19 19.43 -29.69
N LEU A 22 2.15 19.73 -28.91
CA LEU A 22 1.42 18.73 -28.11
C LEU A 22 0.56 17.78 -28.97
N VAL A 23 -0.04 18.28 -30.06
CA VAL A 23 -0.86 17.45 -30.97
C VAL A 23 0.00 16.48 -31.78
N PHE A 24 1.21 16.91 -32.18
CA PHE A 24 2.15 16.13 -32.99
C PHE A 24 3.28 15.50 -32.19
N ALA A 25 3.37 15.75 -30.87
CA ALA A 25 4.32 15.06 -30.01
C ALA A 25 4.10 13.56 -30.19
N PRO A 26 5.15 12.79 -30.57
CA PRO A 26 5.03 11.35 -30.70
C PRO A 26 4.51 10.81 -29.36
N ARG A 27 3.29 10.28 -29.39
CA ARG A 27 2.69 9.63 -28.23
C ARG A 27 3.66 8.54 -27.81
N LEU A 28 4.02 8.49 -26.53
CA LEU A 28 4.83 7.40 -25.98
C LEU A 28 4.27 6.08 -26.52
N PRO A 29 5.10 5.22 -27.13
CA PRO A 29 4.62 3.98 -27.72
C PRO A 29 3.86 3.19 -26.65
N LYS A 30 2.66 2.73 -27.03
CA LYS A 30 1.72 1.99 -26.18
C LYS A 30 2.38 0.76 -25.53
N ASP A 31 3.45 0.29 -26.14
CA ASP A 31 4.36 -0.81 -25.78
C ASP A 31 4.97 -0.73 -24.36
N LYS A 32 5.04 0.45 -23.72
CA LYS A 32 5.48 0.56 -22.31
C LYS A 32 4.37 0.41 -21.28
N ARG A 33 3.12 0.17 -21.71
CA ARG A 33 2.01 -0.23 -20.82
C ARG A 33 1.86 -1.74 -20.69
N ASP A 34 2.68 -2.50 -21.41
CA ASP A 34 2.71 -3.95 -21.35
C ASP A 34 3.93 -4.39 -20.52
N ALA A 35 4.11 -3.80 -19.32
CA ALA A 35 4.68 -4.60 -18.24
C ALA A 35 3.67 -5.71 -18.02
N GLU A 36 4.01 -6.93 -18.45
CA GLU A 36 3.21 -8.15 -18.37
C GLU A 36 2.44 -8.16 -17.04
N THR A 37 1.21 -7.66 -17.07
CA THR A 37 0.42 -7.51 -15.85
C THR A 37 -0.06 -8.90 -15.56
N ASN A 38 0.55 -9.52 -14.55
CA ASN A 38 0.18 -10.86 -14.13
C ASN A 38 -1.34 -10.89 -13.95
N PRO A 39 -2.09 -11.78 -14.64
CA PRO A 39 -3.54 -11.80 -14.59
C PRO A 39 -4.09 -11.84 -13.15
N ILE A 40 -3.37 -12.48 -12.23
CA ILE A 40 -3.76 -12.53 -10.82
C ILE A 40 -3.69 -11.15 -10.14
N ASP A 41 -2.68 -10.34 -10.46
CA ASP A 41 -2.51 -9.00 -9.89
C ASP A 41 -3.67 -8.10 -10.33
N LEU A 42 -4.14 -8.25 -11.57
CA LEU A 42 -5.32 -7.53 -12.05
C LEU A 42 -6.58 -7.94 -11.25
N GLU A 43 -6.79 -9.23 -11.04
CA GLU A 43 -7.95 -9.72 -10.28
C GLU A 43 -7.92 -9.26 -8.81
N ILE A 44 -6.74 -9.27 -8.18
CA ILE A 44 -6.54 -8.75 -6.82
C ILE A 44 -6.90 -7.26 -6.77
N ASN A 45 -6.37 -6.47 -7.71
CA ASN A 45 -6.61 -5.02 -7.76
C ASN A 45 -8.10 -4.70 -7.97
N GLU A 46 -8.78 -5.39 -8.88
CA GLU A 46 -10.22 -5.25 -9.10
C GLU A 46 -11.01 -5.56 -7.82
N ALA A 47 -10.67 -6.66 -7.13
CA ALA A 47 -11.34 -7.04 -5.89
C ALA A 47 -11.10 -6.02 -4.76
N VAL A 48 -9.88 -5.47 -4.66
CA VAL A 48 -9.53 -4.40 -3.71
C VAL A 48 -10.32 -3.13 -3.98
N GLU A 49 -10.44 -2.72 -5.25
CA GLU A 49 -11.22 -1.55 -5.65
C GLU A 49 -12.70 -1.69 -5.26
N MET A 50 -13.29 -2.87 -5.45
CA MET A 50 -14.67 -3.16 -5.02
C MET A 50 -14.89 -2.97 -3.52
N VAL A 51 -13.87 -3.25 -2.70
CA VAL A 51 -13.90 -3.01 -1.25
C VAL A 51 -13.75 -1.53 -0.93
N GLN A 52 -12.77 -0.87 -1.54
CA GLN A 52 -12.43 0.53 -1.22
C GLN A 52 -13.51 1.52 -1.67
N ASN A 53 -14.13 1.30 -2.83
CA ASN A 53 -15.15 2.19 -3.37
C ASN A 53 -16.53 2.02 -2.69
N GLY A 54 -16.71 0.98 -1.87
CA GLY A 54 -17.94 0.79 -1.10
C GLY A 54 -19.12 0.23 -1.91
N GLU A 55 -19.00 0.07 -3.23
CA GLU A 55 -20.10 -0.36 -4.10
C GLU A 55 -20.46 -1.83 -3.88
N ASN A 56 -19.45 -2.73 -3.85
CA ASN A 56 -19.65 -4.16 -3.63
C ASN A 56 -18.60 -4.77 -2.67
N PRO A 57 -18.48 -4.28 -1.41
CA PRO A 57 -17.34 -4.65 -0.57
C PRO A 57 -17.33 -6.13 -0.20
N MET A 58 -18.49 -6.71 0.08
CA MET A 58 -18.57 -8.13 0.38
C MET A 58 -18.13 -9.00 -0.81
N GLN A 59 -18.50 -8.61 -2.03
CA GLN A 59 -18.10 -9.33 -3.23
C GLN A 59 -16.59 -9.22 -3.47
N GLY A 60 -15.99 -8.06 -3.22
CA GLY A 60 -14.53 -7.89 -3.26
C GLY A 60 -13.81 -8.79 -2.24
N ILE A 61 -14.30 -8.84 -1.00
CA ILE A 61 -13.78 -9.76 0.03
C ILE A 61 -13.93 -11.23 -0.39
N MET A 62 -15.06 -11.61 -0.98
CA MET A 62 -15.29 -12.98 -1.46
C MET A 62 -14.34 -13.36 -2.60
N LYS A 63 -14.07 -12.44 -3.53
CA LYS A 63 -13.08 -12.65 -4.61
C LYS A 63 -11.68 -12.88 -4.05
N LEU A 64 -11.23 -12.02 -3.13
CA LEU A 64 -9.94 -12.20 -2.45
C LEU A 64 -9.86 -13.55 -1.73
N ARG A 65 -10.94 -13.98 -1.07
CA ARG A 65 -10.98 -15.29 -0.42
C ARG A 65 -10.91 -16.45 -1.41
N ALA A 66 -11.58 -16.36 -2.55
CA ALA A 66 -11.52 -17.37 -3.60
C ALA A 66 -10.09 -17.55 -4.14
N ILE A 67 -9.35 -16.45 -4.32
CA ILE A 67 -7.93 -16.51 -4.70
C ILE A 67 -7.12 -17.32 -3.66
N LEU A 68 -7.38 -17.13 -2.37
CA LEU A 68 -6.72 -17.91 -1.30
C LEU A 68 -7.17 -19.37 -1.21
N GLU A 69 -8.35 -19.70 -1.74
CA GLU A 69 -8.81 -21.09 -1.85
C GLU A 69 -8.04 -21.82 -2.97
N GLU A 70 -7.68 -21.12 -4.05
CA GLU A 70 -6.87 -21.63 -5.14
C GLU A 70 -5.37 -21.67 -4.79
N ASP A 71 -4.84 -20.56 -4.26
CA ASP A 71 -3.48 -20.44 -3.77
C ASP A 71 -3.44 -19.71 -2.42
N SER A 72 -3.33 -20.50 -1.35
CA SER A 72 -3.28 -20.00 0.01
C SER A 72 -2.04 -19.18 0.36
N THR A 73 -1.05 -19.11 -0.52
CA THR A 73 0.24 -18.43 -0.30
C THR A 73 0.31 -17.03 -0.93
N GLN A 74 -0.76 -16.58 -1.59
CA GLN A 74 -0.82 -15.26 -2.21
C GLN A 74 -0.69 -14.11 -1.19
N VAL A 75 0.54 -13.58 -1.08
CA VAL A 75 0.94 -12.58 -0.08
C VAL A 75 0.09 -11.31 -0.17
N ASP A 76 -0.07 -10.78 -1.38
CA ASP A 76 -0.82 -9.54 -1.64
C ASP A 76 -2.28 -9.64 -1.15
N VAL A 77 -2.87 -10.83 -1.29
CA VAL A 77 -4.25 -11.06 -0.83
C VAL A 77 -4.33 -11.08 0.68
N HIS A 78 -3.39 -11.74 1.38
CA HIS A 78 -3.34 -11.68 2.84
C HIS A 78 -3.11 -10.25 3.32
N TRP A 79 -2.24 -9.49 2.65
CA TRP A 79 -1.98 -8.09 2.97
C TRP A 79 -3.26 -7.25 2.91
N HIS A 80 -3.99 -7.29 1.80
CA HIS A 80 -5.23 -6.53 1.65
C HIS A 80 -6.31 -6.98 2.64
N LEU A 81 -6.50 -8.30 2.82
CA LEU A 81 -7.47 -8.81 3.80
C LEU A 81 -7.11 -8.42 5.23
N ALA A 82 -5.83 -8.33 5.58
CA ALA A 82 -5.39 -7.84 6.89
C ALA A 82 -5.78 -6.38 7.09
N GLN A 83 -5.47 -5.50 6.12
CA GLN A 83 -5.81 -4.07 6.18
C GLN A 83 -7.33 -3.84 6.27
N PHE A 84 -8.13 -4.60 5.52
CA PHE A 84 -9.59 -4.53 5.60
C PHE A 84 -10.11 -5.05 6.93
N SER A 85 -9.46 -6.06 7.52
CA SER A 85 -9.80 -6.56 8.85
C SER A 85 -9.54 -5.51 9.93
N VAL A 86 -8.40 -4.79 9.87
CA VAL A 86 -8.13 -3.63 10.76
C VAL A 86 -9.21 -2.56 10.60
N THR A 87 -9.50 -2.17 9.35
CA THR A 87 -10.48 -1.12 9.04
C THR A 87 -11.88 -1.46 9.58
N SER A 88 -12.27 -2.74 9.48
CA SER A 88 -13.55 -3.24 9.97
C SER A 88 -13.54 -3.70 11.43
N ARG A 89 -12.45 -3.44 12.17
CA ARG A 89 -12.25 -3.81 13.59
C ARG A 89 -12.30 -5.31 13.88
N GLN A 90 -12.03 -6.15 12.89
CA GLN A 90 -11.88 -7.59 13.04
C GLN A 90 -10.42 -7.93 13.39
N ILE A 91 -9.97 -7.50 14.57
CA ILE A 91 -8.55 -7.49 14.95
C ILE A 91 -7.93 -8.90 14.97
N SER A 92 -8.63 -9.92 15.44
CA SER A 92 -8.13 -11.31 15.39
C SER A 92 -7.96 -11.84 13.96
N ASN A 93 -8.80 -11.39 13.01
CA ASN A 93 -8.62 -11.75 11.60
C ASN A 93 -7.43 -11.01 11.00
N ALA A 94 -7.22 -9.74 11.39
CA ALA A 94 -6.04 -8.98 10.99
C ALA A 94 -4.75 -9.65 11.47
N GLU A 95 -4.74 -10.14 12.71
CA GLU A 95 -3.59 -10.83 13.33
C GLU A 95 -3.18 -12.03 12.48
N LEU A 96 -4.13 -12.94 12.25
CA LEU A 96 -3.92 -14.14 11.44
C LEU A 96 -3.41 -13.79 10.03
N ARG A 97 -3.94 -12.74 9.41
CA ARG A 97 -3.57 -12.36 8.04
C ARG A 97 -2.19 -11.73 7.97
N PHE A 98 -1.82 -10.84 8.89
CA PHE A 98 -0.45 -10.29 8.91
C PHE A 98 0.59 -11.35 9.24
N GLU A 99 0.27 -12.34 10.09
CA GLU A 99 1.13 -13.52 10.29
C GLU A 99 1.36 -14.28 8.97
N LYS A 100 0.32 -14.43 8.14
CA LYS A 100 0.45 -15.02 6.79
C LYS A 100 1.25 -14.17 5.82
N VAL A 101 1.13 -12.84 5.87
CA VAL A 101 2.00 -11.94 5.07
C VAL A 101 3.45 -12.21 5.43
N ILE A 102 3.82 -12.13 6.71
CA ILE A 102 5.20 -12.38 7.17
C ILE A 102 5.67 -13.80 6.82
N GLN A 103 4.78 -14.79 6.91
CA GLN A 103 5.11 -16.18 6.59
C GLN A 103 5.46 -16.40 5.10
N TYR A 104 4.73 -15.74 4.19
CA TYR A 104 4.84 -16.01 2.75
C TYR A 104 5.64 -14.95 1.98
N ASP A 105 5.85 -13.77 2.56
CA ASP A 105 6.61 -12.67 1.96
C ASP A 105 8.13 -12.89 2.06
N THR A 106 8.65 -13.84 1.29
CA THR A 106 10.08 -14.21 1.31
C THR A 106 11.01 -13.12 0.77
N GLU A 107 10.48 -12.18 -0.03
CA GLU A 107 11.24 -11.06 -0.60
C GLU A 107 11.12 -9.78 0.24
N VAL A 108 10.34 -9.82 1.32
CA VAL A 108 10.05 -8.67 2.19
C VAL A 108 9.49 -7.48 1.40
N LYS A 109 8.49 -7.76 0.55
CA LYS A 109 7.69 -6.75 -0.17
C LYS A 109 6.91 -5.85 0.80
N TYR A 110 6.50 -6.38 1.95
CA TYR A 110 5.70 -5.71 2.98
C TYR A 110 6.41 -5.71 4.35
N PRO A 111 7.54 -5.01 4.50
CA PRO A 111 8.22 -4.91 5.80
C PRO A 111 7.33 -4.25 6.87
N THR A 112 6.36 -3.43 6.46
CA THR A 112 5.37 -2.82 7.35
C THR A 112 4.38 -3.83 7.96
N ALA A 113 4.31 -5.07 7.46
CA ALA A 113 3.50 -6.13 8.07
C ALA A 113 3.92 -6.43 9.52
N TYR A 114 5.22 -6.31 9.84
CA TYR A 114 5.72 -6.42 11.22
C TYR A 114 5.13 -5.34 12.12
N PHE A 115 5.14 -4.08 11.68
CA PHE A 115 4.54 -2.97 12.42
C PHE A 115 3.03 -3.18 12.60
N TRP A 116 2.31 -3.52 11.53
CA TRP A 116 0.88 -3.72 11.61
C TRP A 116 0.48 -4.92 12.47
N LEU A 117 1.26 -6.01 12.44
CA LEU A 117 1.05 -7.14 13.34
C LEU A 117 1.30 -6.74 14.80
N ALA A 118 2.36 -5.98 15.09
CA ALA A 118 2.61 -5.47 16.44
C ALA A 118 1.45 -4.64 16.97
N GLN A 119 0.93 -3.71 16.16
CA GLN A 119 -0.23 -2.89 16.52
C GLN A 119 -1.50 -3.73 16.74
N THR A 120 -1.64 -4.81 15.99
CA THR A 120 -2.75 -5.76 16.13
C THR A 120 -2.61 -6.57 17.43
N LYS A 121 -1.40 -7.05 17.75
CA LYS A 121 -1.09 -7.74 19.01
C LYS A 121 -1.36 -6.85 20.23
N MET A 122 -0.95 -5.58 20.18
CA MET A 122 -1.22 -4.60 21.23
C MET A 122 -2.73 -4.38 21.45
N GLN A 123 -3.52 -4.29 20.38
CA GLN A 123 -4.99 -4.18 20.48
C GLN A 123 -5.67 -5.43 21.05
N LEU A 124 -4.98 -6.57 21.05
CA LEU A 124 -5.44 -7.83 21.64
C LEU A 124 -4.82 -8.08 23.03
N ASP A 125 -4.22 -7.05 23.64
CA ASP A 125 -3.53 -7.12 24.92
C ASP A 125 -2.34 -8.11 24.94
N LYS A 126 -1.76 -8.42 23.76
CA LYS A 126 -0.60 -9.29 23.57
C LYS A 126 0.70 -8.48 23.46
N ASN A 127 0.93 -7.59 24.42
CA ASN A 127 2.01 -6.59 24.38
C ASN A 127 3.42 -7.21 24.26
N SER A 128 3.67 -8.34 24.93
CA SER A 128 4.95 -9.05 24.86
C SER A 128 5.26 -9.61 23.46
N GLU A 129 4.23 -10.02 22.70
CA GLU A 129 4.38 -10.48 21.32
C GLU A 129 4.66 -9.34 20.33
N ALA A 130 4.30 -8.10 20.69
CA ALA A 130 4.49 -6.93 19.83
C ALA A 130 5.95 -6.43 19.78
N ILE A 131 6.69 -6.57 20.89
CA ILE A 131 8.08 -6.09 21.01
C ILE A 131 9.01 -6.63 19.91
N PRO A 132 9.17 -7.96 19.73
CA PRO A 132 10.08 -8.49 18.70
C PRO A 132 9.67 -8.12 17.27
N LEU A 133 8.38 -7.85 17.04
CA LEU A 133 7.87 -7.40 15.74
C LEU A 133 8.29 -5.95 15.45
N LEU A 134 8.20 -5.05 16.45
CA LEU A 134 8.64 -3.66 16.32
C LEU A 134 10.16 -3.57 16.15
N GLU A 135 10.92 -4.36 16.91
CA GLU A 135 12.38 -4.48 16.75
C GLU A 135 12.74 -4.95 15.34
N THR A 136 12.00 -5.94 14.82
CA THR A 136 12.21 -6.43 13.45
C THR A 136 11.90 -5.34 12.41
N TYR A 137 10.80 -4.60 12.58
CA TYR A 137 10.43 -3.50 11.68
C TYR A 137 11.50 -2.41 11.59
N LEU A 138 12.17 -2.08 12.69
CA LEU A 138 13.23 -1.07 12.72
C LEU A 138 14.43 -1.43 11.81
N ASN A 139 14.64 -2.70 11.46
CA ASN A 139 15.69 -3.09 10.52
C ASN A 139 15.36 -2.70 9.06
N TYR A 140 14.10 -2.40 8.75
CA TYR A 140 13.64 -2.09 7.40
C TYR A 140 13.27 -0.62 7.22
N GLU A 141 13.00 0.12 8.30
CA GLU A 141 12.62 1.52 8.27
C GLU A 141 13.84 2.45 8.12
N GLN A 142 13.68 3.54 7.37
CA GLN A 142 14.74 4.53 7.13
C GLN A 142 14.31 5.94 7.56
N ASP A 143 13.01 6.21 7.67
CA ASP A 143 12.52 7.50 8.14
C ASP A 143 12.77 7.65 9.64
N THR A 144 13.69 8.54 9.99
CA THR A 144 14.07 8.84 11.38
C THR A 144 12.90 9.30 12.26
N VAL A 145 11.84 9.88 11.69
CA VAL A 145 10.63 10.25 12.44
C VAL A 145 9.83 9.01 12.81
N VAL A 146 9.70 8.06 11.88
CA VAL A 146 9.03 6.77 12.12
C VAL A 146 9.82 5.93 13.11
N ILE A 147 11.14 5.82 12.93
CA ILE A 147 12.05 5.10 13.84
C ILE A 147 11.87 5.60 15.28
N ARG A 148 11.98 6.91 15.51
CA ARG A 148 11.77 7.50 16.86
C ARG A 148 10.35 7.30 17.40
N GLY A 149 9.37 7.14 16.51
CA GLY A 149 8.01 6.77 16.90
C GLY A 149 7.96 5.36 17.46
N VAL A 150 8.55 4.41 16.73
CA VAL A 150 8.60 2.99 17.11
C VAL A 150 9.46 2.75 18.35
N GLU A 151 10.61 3.42 18.48
CA GLU A 151 11.46 3.35 19.67
C GLU A 151 10.71 3.77 20.94
N ARG A 152 9.94 4.86 20.89
CA ARG A 152 9.11 5.29 22.03
C ARG A 152 8.01 4.29 22.36
N MET A 153 7.43 3.63 21.35
CA MET A 153 6.45 2.56 21.60
C MET A 153 7.11 1.36 22.30
N LEU A 154 8.33 0.99 21.89
CA LEU A 154 9.11 -0.07 22.52
C LEU A 154 9.45 0.27 23.97
N ASP A 155 9.89 1.49 24.26
CA ASP A 155 10.17 1.94 25.63
C ASP A 155 8.93 1.77 26.52
N GLN A 156 7.76 2.24 26.07
CA GLN A 156 6.51 2.10 26.81
C GLN A 156 6.13 0.63 27.06
N LEU A 157 6.19 -0.21 26.02
CA LEU A 157 5.86 -1.63 26.14
C LEU A 157 6.81 -2.35 27.11
N ASN A 158 8.10 -2.00 27.10
CA ASN A 158 9.08 -2.58 28.01
C ASN A 158 8.83 -2.14 29.46
N GLU A 159 8.46 -0.88 29.70
CA GLU A 159 8.08 -0.42 31.04
C GLU A 159 6.88 -1.20 31.56
N GLU A 160 5.83 -1.37 30.76
CA GLU A 160 4.60 -2.10 31.14
C GLU A 160 4.84 -3.58 31.45
N ASN A 161 5.73 -4.26 30.71
CA ASN A 161 6.03 -5.68 30.89
C ASN A 161 6.98 -5.99 32.07
N ASN A 162 7.61 -4.96 32.67
CA ASN A 162 8.50 -5.12 33.83
C ASN A 162 7.77 -5.07 35.19
N PHE A 163 6.43 -4.96 35.18
CA PHE A 163 5.55 -5.00 36.36
C PHE A 163 4.68 -6.26 36.37
#